data_AF-A0A496XRG8-F1
#
_entry.id   AF-A0A496XRG8-F1
#
_cell.length_a   1.000
_cell.length_b   1.000
_cell.length_c   1.000
_cell.angle_alpha   90.00
_cell.angle_beta   90.00
_cell.angle_gamma   90.00
#
_symmetry.space_group_name_H-M   'P 1'
#
loop_
_entity.id
_entity.type
_entity.pdbx_description
1 polymer ?
#
loop_
_entity_poly.entity_id
_entity_poly.type
_entity_poly.pdbx_seq_one_letter_code
_entity_poly.pdbx_strand_id
1 'polypeptide(L)'
;MNYRNQNYLKWAKSRRCLVSGKKAEVAHHVRSKDNSSGVGLRPSDYRVLPLLHSYHTTGRYAVHRMGSLSFYERFKIDSDEAILTLLKEYLVEVQGVQISLPQELADRELIPLLEEQIESLRSIEEIEAEKLREKRKKAAFKKSKKVGENTKTALKFKTLKEKSDKEMAMKVREFKKKQVPTEKVMEIKRKIKEQRKKIYREQRDLLKEYRKKQKKLLHLSKEHQEFKEKIKKEQSERRKAAYQKQKEWAKSLAG
;
A
#
# COMPACT_ATOMS: atom_id res chain seq x y z
N MET A 1 0.66 6.53 11.09
CA MET A 1 0.74 5.18 10.46
C MET A 1 1.90 5.17 9.47
N ASN A 2 2.23 4.03 8.86
CA ASN A 2 3.29 3.95 7.84
C ASN A 2 2.69 3.63 6.47
N TYR A 3 2.12 4.63 5.82
CA TYR A 3 1.45 4.46 4.53
C TYR A 3 2.44 4.37 3.38
N ARG A 4 2.04 3.63 2.35
CA ARG A 4 2.80 3.43 1.10
C ARG A 4 1.91 3.83 -0.06
N ASN A 5 2.35 4.84 -0.80
CA ASN A 5 1.62 5.36 -1.94
C ASN A 5 2.61 5.85 -3.00
N GLN A 6 2.86 5.03 -4.03
CA GLN A 6 3.73 5.43 -5.13
C GLN A 6 3.18 6.56 -6.00
N ASN A 7 1.85 6.68 -6.11
CA ASN A 7 1.23 7.72 -6.92
C ASN A 7 1.49 9.09 -6.29
N TYR A 8 1.32 9.20 -4.97
CA TYR A 8 1.70 10.38 -4.21
C TYR A 8 3.20 10.69 -4.34
N LEU A 9 4.09 9.71 -4.18
CA LEU A 9 5.54 9.96 -4.32
C LEU A 9 5.92 10.49 -5.72
N LYS A 10 5.29 9.96 -6.77
CA LYS A 10 5.53 10.41 -8.14
C LYS A 10 5.03 11.84 -8.34
N TRP A 11 3.83 12.13 -7.83
CA TRP A 11 3.24 13.46 -7.86
C TRP A 11 4.09 14.47 -7.06
N ALA A 12 4.56 14.10 -5.87
CA ALA A 12 5.42 14.96 -5.06
C ALA A 12 6.72 15.28 -5.80
N LYS A 13 7.33 14.30 -6.49
CA LYS A 13 8.51 14.52 -7.33
C LYS A 13 8.27 15.42 -8.54
N SER A 14 7.05 15.56 -9.02
CA SER A 14 6.76 16.47 -10.12
C SER A 14 6.68 17.94 -9.68
N ARG A 15 6.61 18.19 -8.36
CA ARG A 15 6.60 19.53 -7.78
C ARG A 15 7.97 20.21 -7.89
N ARG A 16 7.99 21.51 -7.62
CA ARG A 16 9.24 22.29 -7.51
C ARG A 16 9.97 21.92 -6.22
N CYS A 17 11.29 21.94 -6.28
CA CYS A 17 12.19 21.76 -5.16
C CYS A 17 12.00 22.93 -4.20
N LEU A 18 11.73 22.63 -2.92
CA LEU A 18 11.47 23.66 -1.91
C LEU A 18 12.65 24.63 -1.69
N VAL A 19 13.87 24.19 -1.95
CA VAL A 19 15.06 25.02 -1.75
C VAL A 19 15.37 25.92 -2.96
N SER A 20 15.19 25.40 -4.17
CA SER A 20 15.70 26.07 -5.39
C SER A 20 14.62 26.52 -6.37
N GLY A 21 13.37 26.12 -6.17
CA GLY A 21 12.27 26.36 -7.11
C GLY A 21 12.35 25.58 -8.43
N LYS A 22 13.45 24.86 -8.71
CA LYS A 22 13.59 24.02 -9.91
C LYS A 22 12.76 22.75 -9.79
N LYS A 23 12.47 22.04 -10.88
CA LYS A 23 11.75 20.75 -10.83
C LYS A 23 12.48 19.76 -9.91
N ALA A 24 11.77 19.16 -8.96
CA ALA A 24 12.35 18.20 -8.03
C ALA A 24 12.73 16.89 -8.74
N GLU A 25 13.70 16.19 -8.16
CA GLU A 25 14.20 14.90 -8.66
C GLU A 25 13.86 13.77 -7.68
N VAL A 26 13.78 14.11 -6.39
CA VAL A 26 13.58 13.15 -5.31
C VAL A 26 12.55 13.63 -4.30
N ALA A 27 11.84 12.68 -3.70
CA ALA A 27 10.94 12.92 -2.58
C ALA A 27 11.69 12.49 -1.32
N HIS A 28 12.16 13.46 -0.53
CA HIS A 28 12.92 13.22 0.69
C HIS A 28 11.97 12.92 1.85
N HIS A 29 12.05 11.71 2.42
CA HIS A 29 11.24 11.34 3.59
C HIS A 29 11.66 12.10 4.85
N VAL A 30 10.71 12.84 5.41
CA VAL A 30 10.86 13.53 6.69
C VAL A 30 10.50 12.58 7.83
N ARG A 31 11.41 12.46 8.79
CA ARG A 31 11.11 11.74 10.04
C ARG A 31 10.31 12.66 10.96
N SER A 32 9.20 12.14 11.47
CA SER A 32 8.38 12.87 12.44
C SER A 32 9.19 13.13 13.71
N LYS A 33 9.08 14.35 14.26
CA LYS A 33 9.80 14.79 15.47
C LYS A 33 9.45 13.95 16.72
N ASP A 34 8.31 13.24 16.72
CA ASP A 34 7.90 12.31 17.79
C ASP A 34 8.55 10.91 17.72
N ASN A 35 9.45 10.63 16.78
CA ASN A 35 10.03 9.29 16.61
C ASN A 35 8.96 8.18 16.42
N SER A 36 7.74 8.51 16.01
CA SER A 36 6.65 7.54 15.80
C SER A 36 6.96 6.52 14.70
N SER A 37 7.91 6.83 13.82
CA SER A 37 8.58 5.87 12.95
C SER A 37 9.87 5.43 13.65
N GLY A 38 9.79 4.33 14.41
CA GLY A 38 10.93 3.81 15.17
C GLY A 38 12.22 3.71 14.35
N VAL A 39 13.37 3.75 15.03
CA VAL A 39 14.70 3.66 14.39
C VAL A 39 14.75 2.46 13.43
N GLY A 40 15.14 2.70 12.18
CA GLY A 40 15.18 1.70 11.11
C GLY A 40 13.87 1.54 10.32
N LEU A 41 12.77 2.17 10.72
CA LEU A 41 11.54 2.22 9.92
C LEU A 41 11.55 3.44 8.99
N ARG A 42 11.19 3.19 7.73
CA ARG A 42 10.99 4.23 6.72
C ARG A 42 9.71 5.01 7.04
N PRO A 43 9.73 6.37 7.06
CA PRO A 43 8.55 7.20 7.28
C PRO A 43 7.42 6.94 6.28
N SER A 44 6.22 7.46 6.58
CA SER A 44 5.07 7.48 5.66
C SER A 44 5.47 8.09 4.32
N ASP A 45 4.99 7.53 3.21
CA ASP A 45 5.24 8.10 1.88
C ASP A 45 4.56 9.47 1.68
N TYR A 46 3.62 9.84 2.55
CA TYR A 46 3.00 11.16 2.57
C TYR A 46 3.87 12.26 3.19
N ARG A 47 4.85 11.87 4.02
CA ARG A 47 5.74 12.81 4.73
C ARG A 47 7.03 12.95 3.97
N VAL A 48 6.96 13.63 2.84
CA VAL A 48 8.10 13.87 1.95
C VAL A 48 8.19 15.32 1.54
N LEU A 49 9.41 15.77 1.27
CA LEU A 49 9.70 17.08 0.70
C LEU A 49 10.30 16.91 -0.71
N PRO A 50 9.81 17.64 -1.72
CA PRO A 50 10.37 17.62 -3.06
C PRO A 50 11.71 18.36 -3.05
N LEU A 51 12.80 17.66 -3.39
CA LEU A 51 14.15 18.19 -3.41
C LEU A 51 14.88 17.83 -4.71
N LEU A 52 15.92 18.59 -5.03
CA LEU A 52 16.96 18.15 -5.97
C LEU A 52 17.89 17.14 -5.30
N HIS A 53 18.56 16.32 -6.09
CA HIS A 53 19.53 15.35 -5.57
C HIS A 53 20.68 16.01 -4.81
N SER A 54 21.09 17.22 -5.23
CA SER A 54 22.12 18.03 -4.57
C SER A 54 21.71 18.50 -3.17
N TYR A 55 20.42 18.78 -2.93
CA TYR A 55 19.90 19.10 -1.60
C TYR A 55 19.47 17.87 -0.80
N HIS A 56 19.40 16.70 -1.43
CA HIS A 56 19.10 15.45 -0.76
C HIS A 56 20.35 14.73 -0.25
N THR A 57 21.27 14.34 -1.14
CA THR A 57 22.37 13.41 -0.82
C THR A 57 23.77 13.85 -1.26
N THR A 58 23.93 14.54 -2.38
CA THR A 58 25.26 14.72 -3.00
C THR A 58 25.89 16.10 -2.81
N GLY A 59 25.11 17.17 -2.67
CA GLY A 59 25.63 18.52 -2.58
C GLY A 59 26.17 18.87 -1.20
N ARG A 60 26.89 20.01 -1.11
CA ARG A 60 27.44 20.54 0.14
C ARG A 60 26.35 20.81 1.18
N TYR A 61 25.17 21.23 0.74
CA TYR A 61 24.01 21.52 1.58
C TYR A 61 22.97 20.40 1.54
N ALA A 62 23.39 19.15 1.28
CA ALA A 62 22.50 18.00 1.29
C ALA A 62 21.99 17.71 2.71
N VAL A 63 20.68 17.48 2.86
CA VAL A 63 20.04 17.17 4.15
C VAL A 63 20.67 15.96 4.84
N HIS A 64 21.05 14.91 4.10
CA HIS A 64 21.70 13.73 4.66
C HIS A 64 23.15 13.98 5.12
N ARG A 65 23.77 15.10 4.71
CA ARG A 65 25.12 15.47 5.14
C ARG A 65 25.11 16.43 6.33
N MET A 66 24.28 17.47 6.28
CA MET A 66 24.25 18.50 7.32
C MET A 66 23.30 18.20 8.48
N GLY A 67 22.41 17.21 8.31
CA GLY A 67 21.35 16.89 9.27
C GLY A 67 20.07 17.67 8.99
N SER A 68 18.93 17.06 9.32
CA SER A 68 17.61 17.62 8.99
C SER A 68 17.32 18.93 9.70
N LEU A 69 17.68 19.07 10.98
CA LEU A 69 17.43 20.30 11.74
C LEU A 69 18.18 21.49 11.12
N SER A 70 19.49 21.35 10.95
CA SER A 70 20.36 22.36 10.33
C SER A 70 19.92 22.70 8.90
N PHE A 71 19.42 21.72 8.15
CA PHE A 71 18.91 21.94 6.80
C PHE A 71 17.66 22.81 6.81
N TYR A 72 16.67 22.48 7.66
CA TYR A 72 15.43 23.24 7.77
C TYR A 72 15.67 24.67 8.26
N GLU A 73 16.52 24.86 9.27
CA GLU A 73 16.89 26.19 9.75
C GLU A 73 17.60 27.02 8.67
N ARG A 74 18.58 26.43 7.97
CA ARG A 74 19.36 27.13 6.94
C ARG A 74 18.49 27.64 5.80
N PHE A 75 17.51 26.83 5.37
CA PHE A 75 16.64 27.17 4.26
C PHE A 75 15.29 27.76 4.69
N LYS A 76 15.10 28.00 6.00
CA LYS A 76 13.86 28.53 6.59
C LYS A 76 12.63 27.73 6.16
N ILE A 77 12.75 26.40 6.18
CA ILE A 77 11.67 25.48 5.81
C ILE A 77 10.98 25.01 7.09
N ASP A 78 9.70 25.31 7.24
CA ASP A 78 8.84 24.54 8.14
C ASP A 78 8.43 23.24 7.44
N SER A 79 8.94 22.12 7.95
CA SER A 79 8.66 20.82 7.33
C SER A 79 7.21 20.39 7.47
N ASP A 80 6.53 20.77 8.57
CA ASP A 80 5.15 20.36 8.81
C ASP A 80 4.21 21.16 7.90
N GLU A 81 4.42 22.47 7.78
CA GLU A 81 3.69 23.34 6.84
C GLU A 81 3.87 22.88 5.39
N ALA A 82 5.12 22.59 4.99
CA ALA A 82 5.43 22.12 3.64
C ALA A 82 4.75 20.78 3.32
N ILE A 83 4.75 19.83 4.27
CA ILE A 83 4.04 18.56 4.11
C ILE A 83 2.53 18.81 4.02
N LEU A 84 1.97 19.65 4.91
CA LEU A 84 0.55 19.95 4.92
C LEU A 84 0.09 20.55 3.58
N THR A 85 0.87 21.48 3.02
CA THR A 85 0.63 22.08 1.71
C THR A 85 0.59 21.03 0.61
N LEU A 86 1.56 20.12 0.57
CA LEU A 86 1.59 19.04 -0.43
C LEU A 86 0.38 18.11 -0.31
N LEU A 87 -0.09 17.80 0.91
CA LEU A 87 -1.26 16.94 1.09
C LEU A 87 -2.54 17.62 0.62
N LYS A 88 -2.71 18.92 0.94
CA LYS A 88 -3.83 19.73 0.46
C LYS A 88 -3.86 19.79 -1.06
N GLU A 89 -2.74 20.14 -1.68
CA GLU A 89 -2.61 20.20 -3.14
C GLU A 89 -2.90 18.85 -3.79
N TYR A 90 -2.40 17.74 -3.22
CA TYR A 90 -2.69 16.41 -3.76
C TYR A 90 -4.18 16.07 -3.74
N LEU A 91 -4.87 16.38 -2.63
CA LEU A 91 -6.30 16.14 -2.50
C LEU A 91 -7.12 16.96 -3.50
N VAL A 92 -6.73 18.21 -3.75
CA VAL A 92 -7.40 19.06 -4.74
C VAL A 92 -7.09 18.62 -6.16
N GLU A 93 -5.81 18.49 -6.52
CA GLU A 93 -5.39 18.26 -7.90
C GLU A 93 -5.65 16.82 -8.38
N VAL A 94 -5.47 15.83 -7.51
CA VAL A 94 -5.52 14.42 -7.90
C VAL A 94 -6.84 13.78 -7.52
N GLN A 95 -7.42 14.19 -6.39
CA GLN A 95 -8.69 13.61 -5.91
C GLN A 95 -9.89 14.51 -6.19
N GLY A 96 -9.70 15.77 -6.62
CA GLY A 96 -10.79 16.71 -6.88
C GLY A 96 -11.56 17.10 -5.62
N VAL A 97 -10.98 16.93 -4.44
CA VAL A 97 -11.64 17.17 -3.14
C VAL A 97 -11.21 18.52 -2.58
N GLN A 98 -12.18 19.42 -2.38
CA GLN A 98 -11.99 20.60 -1.56
C GLN A 98 -12.12 20.24 -0.08
N ILE A 99 -11.25 20.80 0.75
CA ILE A 99 -11.18 20.46 2.18
C ILE A 99 -11.31 21.72 3.02
N SER A 100 -12.29 21.73 3.91
CA SER A 100 -12.36 22.66 5.03
C SER A 100 -11.60 22.06 6.22
N LEU A 101 -10.50 22.69 6.62
CA LEU A 101 -9.74 22.26 7.80
C LEU A 101 -10.18 23.03 9.04
N PRO A 102 -10.20 22.38 10.22
CA PRO A 102 -10.38 23.08 11.49
C PRO A 102 -9.25 24.12 11.67
N GLN A 103 -9.60 25.38 11.92
CA GLN A 103 -8.61 26.46 12.11
C GLN A 103 -7.86 26.38 13.45
N GLU A 104 -8.37 25.60 14.40
CA GLU A 104 -7.86 25.52 15.77
C GLU A 104 -6.71 24.51 15.95
N LEU A 105 -6.46 23.67 14.95
CA LEU A 105 -5.46 22.60 15.04
C LEU A 105 -4.12 23.03 14.45
N ALA A 106 -3.04 22.63 15.10
CA ALA A 106 -1.70 22.83 14.55
C ALA A 106 -1.49 21.95 13.31
N ASP A 107 -0.66 22.40 12.36
CA ASP A 107 -0.36 21.70 11.11
C ASP A 107 0.03 20.23 11.33
N ARG A 108 0.81 19.97 12.37
CA ARG A 108 1.26 18.63 12.75
C ARG A 108 0.11 17.69 13.11
N GLU A 109 -0.97 18.21 13.67
CA GLU A 109 -2.17 17.46 14.02
C GLU A 109 -3.08 17.25 12.80
N LEU A 110 -3.03 18.17 11.84
CA LEU A 110 -3.78 18.07 10.57
C LEU A 110 -3.19 17.04 9.61
N ILE A 111 -1.85 16.89 9.58
CA ILE A 111 -1.16 15.91 8.72
C ILE A 111 -1.76 14.50 8.81
N PRO A 112 -1.86 13.85 10.00
CA PRO A 112 -2.40 12.49 10.07
C PRO A 112 -3.87 12.39 9.63
N LEU A 113 -4.66 13.45 9.80
CA LEU A 113 -6.05 13.49 9.33
C LEU A 113 -6.10 13.50 7.79
N LEU A 114 -5.25 14.31 7.15
CA LEU A 114 -5.14 14.33 5.69
C LEU A 114 -4.55 13.03 5.13
N GLU A 115 -3.56 12.43 5.81
CA GLU A 115 -3.03 11.10 5.44
C GLU A 115 -4.14 10.04 5.43
N GLU A 116 -5.01 10.04 6.44
CA GLU A 116 -6.14 9.11 6.53
C GLU A 116 -7.21 9.40 5.47
N GLN A 117 -7.49 10.68 5.19
CA GLN A 117 -8.43 11.09 4.14
C GLN A 117 -7.94 10.67 2.75
N ILE A 118 -6.65 10.85 2.44
CA ILE A 118 -6.11 10.39 1.16
C ILE A 118 -6.25 8.88 1.05
N GLU A 119 -5.95 8.14 2.12
CA GLU A 119 -6.05 6.67 2.12
C GLU A 119 -7.48 6.16 2.00
N SER A 120 -8.47 6.87 2.52
CA SER A 120 -9.88 6.48 2.39
C SER A 120 -10.42 6.65 0.96
N LEU A 121 -9.84 7.58 0.19
CA LEU A 121 -10.19 7.86 -1.21
C LEU A 121 -9.48 6.94 -2.21
N ARG A 122 -8.47 6.18 -1.77
CA ARG A 122 -7.74 5.28 -2.67
C ARG A 122 -8.63 4.18 -3.22
N SER A 123 -8.52 3.94 -4.51
CA SER A 123 -9.20 2.82 -5.15
C SER A 123 -8.64 1.48 -4.66
N ILE A 124 -9.49 0.44 -4.67
CA ILE A 124 -9.07 -0.92 -4.34
C ILE A 124 -7.94 -1.39 -5.28
N GLU A 125 -8.04 -1.03 -6.55
CA GLU A 125 -7.07 -1.37 -7.59
C GLU A 125 -5.67 -0.81 -7.28
N GLU A 126 -5.59 0.45 -6.84
CA GLU A 126 -4.32 1.06 -6.42
C GLU A 126 -3.73 0.36 -5.20
N ILE A 127 -4.57 0.02 -4.22
CA ILE A 127 -4.14 -0.69 -3.01
C ILE A 127 -3.62 -2.10 -3.36
N GLU A 128 -4.30 -2.81 -4.26
CA GLU A 128 -3.90 -4.14 -4.71
C GLU A 128 -2.62 -4.11 -5.56
N ALA A 129 -2.47 -3.13 -6.44
CA ALA A 129 -1.26 -2.92 -7.23
C ALA A 129 -0.03 -2.64 -6.34
N GLU A 130 -0.19 -1.83 -5.28
CA GLU A 130 0.86 -1.54 -4.29
C GLU A 130 1.26 -2.83 -3.54
N LYS A 131 0.28 -3.62 -3.07
CA LYS A 131 0.52 -4.91 -2.41
C LYS A 131 1.24 -5.91 -3.32
N LEU A 132 0.88 -5.97 -4.60
CA LEU A 132 1.53 -6.84 -5.58
C LEU A 132 2.99 -6.42 -5.80
N ARG A 133 3.27 -5.11 -5.91
CA ARG A 133 4.63 -4.58 -6.02
C ARG A 133 5.48 -4.92 -4.79
N GLU A 134 4.93 -4.79 -3.58
CA GLU A 134 5.65 -5.20 -2.36
C GLU A 134 5.96 -6.70 -2.35
N LYS A 135 5.01 -7.55 -2.75
CA LYS A 135 5.23 -8.99 -2.86
C LYS A 135 6.36 -9.30 -3.85
N ARG A 136 6.38 -8.65 -5.01
CA ARG A 136 7.45 -8.79 -6.02
C ARG A 136 8.81 -8.34 -5.47
N LYS A 137 8.88 -7.20 -4.79
CA LYS A 137 10.13 -6.73 -4.14
C LYS A 137 10.64 -7.70 -3.09
N LYS A 138 9.76 -8.23 -2.24
CA LYS A 138 10.11 -9.24 -1.22
C LYS A 138 10.60 -10.54 -1.86
N ALA A 139 9.97 -10.97 -2.96
CA ALA A 139 10.39 -12.17 -3.70
C ALA A 139 11.78 -11.98 -4.34
N ALA A 140 12.03 -10.83 -4.98
CA ALA A 140 13.34 -10.50 -5.54
C ALA A 140 14.44 -10.45 -4.46
N PHE A 141 14.15 -9.82 -3.32
CA PHE A 141 15.09 -9.75 -2.19
C PHE A 141 15.40 -11.14 -1.59
N LYS A 142 14.40 -12.03 -1.50
CA LYS A 142 14.64 -13.43 -1.08
C LYS A 142 15.52 -14.18 -2.07
N LYS A 143 15.36 -13.94 -3.37
CA LYS A 143 16.19 -14.55 -4.42
C LYS A 143 17.64 -14.09 -4.35
N SER A 144 17.89 -12.80 -4.08
CA SER A 144 19.25 -12.27 -3.91
C SER A 144 19.91 -12.71 -2.59
N LYS A 145 19.14 -12.86 -1.51
CA LYS A 145 19.67 -13.28 -0.21
C LYS A 145 20.16 -14.73 -0.19
N LYS A 146 19.50 -15.63 -0.91
CA LYS A 146 19.92 -17.04 -1.08
C LYS A 146 21.29 -17.20 -1.75
N VAL A 147 21.77 -16.20 -2.50
CA VAL A 147 23.06 -16.26 -3.20
C VAL A 147 24.24 -15.89 -2.28
N GLY A 148 23.99 -15.17 -1.17
CA GLY A 148 25.04 -14.67 -0.29
C GLY A 148 25.22 -15.38 1.06
N GLU A 149 24.40 -16.41 1.36
CA GLU A 149 24.31 -16.98 2.72
C GLU A 149 25.40 -18.02 3.08
N ASN A 150 26.29 -18.40 2.16
CA ASN A 150 27.30 -19.47 2.40
C ASN A 150 28.74 -18.98 2.63
N THR A 151 28.96 -17.78 3.19
CA THR A 151 30.32 -17.29 3.54
C THR A 151 30.51 -17.17 5.05
N LYS A 152 31.69 -17.59 5.55
CA LYS A 152 32.08 -17.53 6.99
C LYS A 152 31.94 -16.11 7.58
N THR A 153 32.13 -15.09 6.76
CA THR A 153 32.00 -13.67 7.11
C THR A 153 30.54 -13.25 7.35
N ALA A 154 29.59 -13.79 6.58
CA ALA A 154 28.16 -13.50 6.74
C ALA A 154 27.61 -14.05 8.08
N LEU A 155 28.11 -15.21 8.52
CA LEU A 155 27.76 -15.79 9.82
C LEU A 155 28.25 -14.94 11.01
N LYS A 156 29.50 -14.44 10.96
CA LYS A 156 30.04 -13.53 11.99
C LYS A 156 29.27 -12.20 12.06
N PHE A 157 28.85 -11.65 10.93
CA PHE A 157 28.04 -10.42 10.89
C PHE A 157 26.63 -10.62 11.46
N LYS A 158 26.03 -11.80 11.23
CA LYS A 158 24.69 -12.12 11.74
C LYS A 158 24.67 -12.16 13.27
N THR A 159 25.67 -12.77 13.90
CA THR A 159 25.77 -12.87 15.37
C THR A 159 26.02 -11.51 16.03
N LEU A 160 26.81 -10.63 15.40
CA LEU A 160 27.01 -9.25 15.85
C LEU A 160 25.73 -8.42 15.79
N LYS A 161 24.98 -8.54 14.68
CA LYS A 161 23.71 -7.84 14.50
C LYS A 161 22.65 -8.27 15.52
N GLU A 162 22.53 -9.57 15.78
CA GLU A 162 21.58 -10.11 16.76
C GLU A 162 21.88 -9.63 18.19
N LYS A 163 23.15 -9.44 18.57
CA LYS A 163 23.52 -8.84 19.86
C LYS A 163 23.11 -7.36 19.95
N SER A 164 23.37 -6.58 18.90
CA SER A 164 22.99 -5.16 18.85
C SER A 164 21.48 -4.95 18.87
N ASP A 165 20.72 -5.76 18.12
CA ASP A 165 19.26 -5.69 18.07
C ASP A 165 18.64 -6.02 19.46
N LYS A 166 19.22 -6.97 20.21
CA LYS A 166 18.79 -7.28 21.60
C LYS A 166 19.05 -6.11 22.55
N GLU A 167 20.19 -5.46 22.44
CA GLU A 167 20.54 -4.30 23.28
C GLU A 167 19.62 -3.10 23.00
N MET A 168 19.37 -2.80 21.72
CA MET A 168 18.44 -1.73 21.32
C MET A 168 17.01 -2.01 21.77
N ALA A 169 16.56 -3.26 21.72
CA ALA A 169 15.23 -3.64 22.21
C ALA A 169 15.07 -3.42 23.72
N MET A 170 16.12 -3.63 24.51
CA MET A 170 16.10 -3.33 25.96
C MET A 170 16.01 -1.83 26.22
N LYS A 171 16.83 -1.02 25.53
CA LYS A 171 16.79 0.46 25.64
C LYS A 171 15.43 1.04 25.26
N VAL A 172 14.78 0.51 24.21
CA VAL A 172 13.43 0.94 23.80
C VAL A 172 12.37 0.56 24.84
N ARG A 173 12.49 -0.60 25.50
CA ARG A 173 11.58 -1.00 26.58
C ARG A 173 11.70 -0.09 27.79
N GLU A 174 12.91 0.33 28.15
CA GLU A 174 13.14 1.29 29.23
C GLU A 174 12.61 2.68 28.89
N PHE A 175 12.79 3.14 27.65
CA PHE A 175 12.28 4.44 27.21
C PHE A 175 10.74 4.50 27.21
N LYS A 176 10.07 3.41 26.83
CA LYS A 176 8.61 3.31 26.86
C LYS A 176 8.01 3.31 28.27
N LYS A 177 8.77 2.92 29.31
CA LYS A 177 8.32 3.02 30.70
C LYS A 177 8.19 4.47 31.18
N LYS A 178 8.83 5.44 30.49
CA LYS A 178 8.87 6.86 30.90
C LYS A 178 7.83 7.76 30.24
N GLN A 179 7.07 7.27 29.24
CA GLN A 179 5.98 8.03 28.62
C GLN A 179 4.65 7.31 28.84
N VAL A 180 3.98 7.66 29.93
CA VAL A 180 2.60 7.23 30.17
C VAL A 180 1.70 8.08 29.28
N PRO A 181 0.96 7.50 28.31
CA PRO A 181 0.01 8.25 27.50
C PRO A 181 -1.11 8.78 28.39
N THR A 182 -1.48 10.05 28.22
CA THR A 182 -2.61 10.67 28.91
C THR A 182 -3.89 9.87 28.69
N GLU A 183 -4.78 9.84 29.69
CA GLU A 183 -6.02 9.04 29.68
C GLU A 183 -6.89 9.29 28.43
N LYS A 184 -6.95 10.55 27.96
CA LYS A 184 -7.63 10.92 26.70
C LYS A 184 -7.04 10.21 25.47
N VAL A 185 -5.72 10.03 25.40
CA VAL A 185 -5.04 9.32 24.30
C VAL A 185 -5.33 7.83 24.36
N MET A 186 -5.43 7.25 25.56
CA MET A 186 -5.82 5.86 25.77
C MET A 186 -7.27 5.61 25.33
N GLU A 187 -8.18 6.54 25.61
CA GLU A 187 -9.59 6.46 25.21
C GLU A 187 -9.76 6.56 23.68
N ILE A 188 -9.09 7.52 23.03
CA ILE A 188 -9.09 7.63 21.56
C ILE A 188 -8.55 6.34 20.92
N LYS A 189 -7.46 5.78 21.45
CA LYS A 189 -6.92 4.49 20.97
C LYS A 189 -7.91 3.34 21.14
N ARG A 190 -8.72 3.34 22.21
CA ARG A 190 -9.75 2.32 22.45
C ARG A 190 -10.89 2.43 21.43
N LYS A 191 -11.39 3.65 21.19
CA LYS A 191 -12.43 3.94 20.18
C LYS A 191 -11.99 3.53 18.78
N ILE A 192 -10.76 3.90 18.38
CA ILE A 192 -10.17 3.50 17.08
C ILE A 192 -10.06 1.97 16.98
N LYS A 193 -9.62 1.30 18.05
CA LYS A 193 -9.49 -0.17 18.07
C LYS A 193 -10.86 -0.86 17.92
N GLU A 194 -11.90 -0.32 18.52
CA GLU A 194 -13.27 -0.84 18.40
C GLU A 194 -13.86 -0.60 17.01
N GLN A 195 -13.72 0.62 16.47
CA GLN A 195 -14.13 0.92 15.09
C GLN A 195 -13.45 -0.02 14.09
N ARG A 196 -12.14 -0.25 14.23
CA ARG A 196 -11.41 -1.21 13.39
C ARG A 196 -12.00 -2.61 13.50
N LYS A 197 -12.28 -3.10 14.71
CA LYS A 197 -12.91 -4.42 14.89
C LYS A 197 -14.27 -4.50 14.18
N LYS A 198 -15.07 -3.42 14.20
CA LYS A 198 -16.36 -3.34 13.51
C LYS A 198 -16.18 -3.43 12.00
N ILE A 199 -15.32 -2.59 11.42
CA ILE A 199 -14.99 -2.58 9.98
C ILE A 199 -14.46 -3.95 9.53
N TYR A 200 -13.56 -4.56 10.32
CA TYR A 200 -13.03 -5.89 10.00
C TYR A 200 -14.09 -7.00 10.02
N ARG A 201 -15.11 -6.91 10.90
CA ARG A 201 -16.23 -7.86 10.91
C ARG A 201 -17.11 -7.68 9.68
N GLU A 202 -17.49 -6.44 9.37
CA GLU A 202 -18.29 -6.10 8.18
C GLU A 202 -17.60 -6.55 6.89
N GLN A 203 -16.31 -6.24 6.73
CA GLN A 203 -15.53 -6.70 5.57
C GLN A 203 -15.45 -8.22 5.48
N ARG A 204 -15.29 -8.92 6.62
CA ARG A 204 -15.25 -10.40 6.65
C ARG A 204 -16.59 -10.98 6.20
N ASP A 205 -17.70 -10.39 6.62
CA ASP A 205 -19.03 -10.89 6.28
C ASP A 205 -19.39 -10.60 4.82
N LEU A 206 -19.05 -9.41 4.30
CA LEU A 206 -19.12 -9.11 2.86
C LEU A 206 -18.31 -10.10 2.02
N LEU A 207 -17.10 -10.46 2.45
CA LEU A 207 -16.26 -11.46 1.76
C LEU A 207 -16.90 -12.85 1.78
N LYS A 208 -17.55 -13.25 2.87
CA LYS A 208 -18.29 -14.52 2.94
C LYS A 208 -19.47 -14.51 1.98
N GLU A 209 -20.24 -13.42 1.92
CA GLU A 209 -21.35 -13.28 0.97
C GLU A 209 -20.88 -13.32 -0.48
N TYR A 210 -19.82 -12.58 -0.81
CA TYR A 210 -19.22 -12.59 -2.14
C TYR A 210 -18.77 -14.00 -2.54
N ARG A 211 -18.10 -14.74 -1.65
CA ARG A 211 -17.72 -16.14 -1.89
C ARG A 211 -18.93 -17.07 -2.08
N LYS A 212 -20.02 -16.86 -1.33
CA LYS A 212 -21.29 -17.60 -1.54
C LYS A 212 -21.87 -17.29 -2.91
N LYS A 213 -21.91 -16.02 -3.33
CA LYS A 213 -22.38 -15.60 -4.67
C LYS A 213 -21.52 -16.18 -5.78
N GLN A 214 -20.19 -16.14 -5.66
CA GLN A 214 -19.28 -16.77 -6.63
C GLN A 214 -19.50 -18.28 -6.75
N LYS A 215 -19.66 -19.00 -5.63
CA LYS A 215 -19.97 -20.44 -5.66
C LYS A 215 -21.29 -20.74 -6.38
N LYS A 216 -22.34 -19.93 -6.15
CA LYS A 216 -23.62 -20.06 -6.85
C LYS A 216 -23.47 -19.81 -8.35
N LEU A 217 -22.74 -18.77 -8.76
CA LEU A 217 -22.47 -18.48 -10.17
C LEU A 217 -21.68 -19.61 -10.85
N LEU A 218 -20.70 -20.18 -10.15
CA LEU A 218 -19.90 -21.28 -10.67
C LEU A 218 -20.74 -22.56 -10.83
N HIS A 219 -21.67 -22.81 -9.91
CA HIS A 219 -22.65 -23.90 -10.01
C HIS A 219 -23.57 -23.71 -11.23
N LEU A 220 -24.16 -22.53 -11.39
CA LEU A 220 -25.01 -22.17 -12.53
C LEU A 220 -24.25 -22.32 -13.86
N SER A 221 -22.99 -21.93 -13.90
CA SER A 221 -22.14 -22.11 -15.09
C SER A 221 -21.91 -23.58 -15.42
N LYS A 222 -21.77 -24.44 -14.41
CA LYS A 222 -21.58 -25.89 -14.60
C LYS A 222 -22.88 -26.54 -15.09
N GLU A 223 -24.02 -26.21 -14.48
CA GLU A 223 -25.35 -26.67 -14.91
C GLU A 223 -25.64 -26.25 -16.36
N HIS A 224 -25.27 -25.02 -16.74
CA HIS A 224 -25.45 -24.54 -18.11
C HIS A 224 -24.56 -25.28 -19.12
N GLN A 225 -23.32 -25.66 -18.75
CA GLN A 225 -22.46 -26.48 -19.58
C GLN A 225 -23.00 -27.91 -19.74
N GLU A 226 -23.46 -28.54 -18.66
CA GLU A 226 -24.08 -29.87 -18.69
C GLU A 226 -25.34 -29.88 -19.55
N PHE A 227 -26.16 -28.83 -19.47
CA PHE A 227 -27.33 -28.66 -20.34
C PHE A 227 -26.97 -28.54 -21.82
N LYS A 228 -25.93 -27.75 -22.17
CA LYS A 228 -25.45 -27.63 -23.54
C LYS A 228 -24.96 -28.96 -24.12
N GLU A 229 -24.20 -29.73 -23.35
CA GLU A 229 -23.73 -31.05 -23.76
C GLU A 229 -24.89 -32.05 -23.96
N LYS A 230 -25.91 -32.00 -23.09
CA LYS A 230 -27.12 -32.82 -23.25
C LYS A 230 -27.86 -32.51 -24.56
N ILE A 231 -28.07 -31.22 -24.87
CA ILE A 231 -28.69 -30.79 -26.14
C ILE A 231 -27.85 -31.26 -27.34
N LYS A 232 -26.52 -31.10 -27.26
CA LYS A 232 -25.61 -31.51 -28.34
C LYS A 232 -25.67 -33.02 -28.60
N LYS A 233 -25.74 -33.83 -27.54
CA LYS A 233 -25.90 -35.29 -27.63
C LYS A 233 -27.24 -35.67 -28.26
N GLU A 234 -28.33 -35.05 -27.82
CA GLU A 234 -29.67 -35.30 -28.37
C GLU A 234 -29.77 -34.90 -29.86
N GLN A 235 -29.20 -33.76 -30.25
CA GLN A 235 -29.12 -33.35 -31.66
C GLN A 235 -28.30 -34.34 -32.50
N SER A 236 -27.20 -34.86 -31.96
CA SER A 236 -26.37 -35.87 -32.62
C SER A 236 -27.15 -37.18 -32.84
N GLU A 237 -27.89 -37.64 -31.83
CA GLU A 237 -28.74 -38.84 -31.93
C GLU A 237 -29.86 -38.65 -32.95
N ARG A 238 -30.53 -37.49 -32.96
CA ARG A 238 -31.55 -37.14 -33.98
C ARG A 238 -30.98 -37.15 -35.39
N ARG A 239 -29.78 -36.60 -35.60
CA ARG A 239 -29.09 -36.64 -36.92
C ARG A 239 -28.74 -38.07 -37.34
N LYS A 240 -28.24 -38.90 -36.42
CA LYS A 240 -27.96 -40.32 -36.69
C LYS A 240 -29.22 -41.08 -37.06
N ALA A 241 -30.33 -40.86 -36.35
CA ALA A 241 -31.62 -41.47 -36.64
C ALA A 241 -32.17 -41.02 -38.01
N ALA A 242 -32.08 -39.73 -38.32
CA ALA A 242 -32.49 -39.19 -39.62
C ALA A 242 -31.65 -39.80 -40.77
N TYR A 243 -30.34 -39.92 -40.58
CA TYR A 243 -29.44 -40.56 -41.54
C TYR A 243 -29.77 -42.03 -41.76
N GLN A 244 -30.04 -42.79 -40.69
CA GLN A 244 -30.47 -44.19 -40.81
C GLN A 244 -31.79 -44.31 -41.58
N LYS A 245 -32.78 -43.47 -41.27
CA LYS A 245 -34.05 -43.43 -42.02
C LYS A 245 -33.84 -43.12 -43.51
N GLN A 246 -33.00 -42.14 -43.83
CA GLN A 246 -32.64 -41.83 -45.22
C GLN A 246 -31.97 -43.01 -45.92
N LYS A 247 -31.07 -43.70 -45.22
CA LYS A 247 -30.35 -44.87 -45.75
C LYS A 247 -31.30 -46.06 -45.99
N GLU A 248 -32.24 -46.32 -45.08
CA GLU A 248 -33.27 -47.34 -45.23
C GLU A 248 -34.20 -47.03 -46.41
N TRP A 249 -34.65 -45.77 -46.51
CA TRP A 249 -35.47 -45.30 -47.63
C TRP A 249 -34.74 -45.44 -48.98
N ALA A 250 -33.46 -45.06 -49.05
CA ALA A 250 -32.66 -45.23 -50.27
C ALA A 250 -32.51 -46.70 -50.67
N LYS A 251 -32.37 -47.61 -49.70
CA LYS A 251 -32.34 -49.06 -49.96
C LYS A 251 -33.68 -49.57 -50.51
N SER A 252 -34.81 -49.09 -50.00
CA SER A 252 -36.14 -49.49 -50.50
C SER A 252 -36.45 -49.01 -51.92
N LEU A 253 -35.72 -48.01 -52.43
CA LEU A 253 -35.86 -47.55 -53.81
C LEU A 253 -34.99 -48.35 -54.80
N ALA A 254 -34.01 -49.11 -54.30
CA ALA A 254 -33.02 -49.80 -55.11
C ALA A 254 -33.28 -51.31 -55.28
N GLY A 255 -34.31 -51.86 -54.61
CA GLY A 255 -34.77 -53.24 -54.74
C GLY A 255 -36.23 -53.27 -55.15
#